data_AF-A0A0Q8GNG0-F1
#
_entry.id   AF-A0A0Q8GNG0-F1
#
_cell.length_a   1.000
_cell.length_b   1.000
_cell.length_c   1.000
_cell.angle_alpha   90.00
_cell.angle_beta   90.00
_cell.angle_gamma   90.00
#
_symmetry.space_group_name_H-M   'P 1'
#
loop_
_entity.id
_entity.type
_entity.pdbx_description
1 polymer ?
#
loop_
_entity_poly.entity_id
_entity_poly.type
_entity_poly.pdbx_seq_one_letter_code
_entity_poly.pdbx_strand_id
1 'polypeptide(L)' 'MQLGETICQSPEDFKAWSQNLGHEGVLTTFYSYGTVSGRRQGEIIKTLAKPKVSKPGSTEELAEALVRAMRREGVSLG' A
#
# COMPACT_ATOMS: atom_id res chain seq x y z
N MET A 1 13.55 1.93 -12.39
CA MET A 1 13.36 0.75 -11.49
C MET A 1 13.14 1.17 -10.04
N GLN A 2 13.91 2.13 -9.49
CA GLN A 2 13.83 2.57 -8.08
C GLN A 2 12.44 3.02 -7.60
N LEU A 3 11.62 3.65 -8.47
CA LEU A 3 10.24 4.02 -8.10
C LEU A 3 9.33 2.79 -7.94
N GLY A 4 9.46 1.78 -8.81
CA GLY A 4 8.67 0.55 -8.72
C GLY A 4 8.92 -0.18 -7.40
N GLU A 5 10.18 -0.23 -6.95
CA GLU A 5 10.59 -0.87 -5.69
C GLU A 5 10.03 -0.19 -4.44
N THR A 6 9.75 1.11 -4.51
CA THR A 6 9.22 1.89 -3.37
C THR A 6 7.69 1.88 -3.30
N ILE A 7 7.01 1.81 -4.44
CA ILE A 7 5.55 1.88 -4.51
C ILE A 7 4.89 0.50 -4.52
N CYS A 8 5.49 -0.49 -5.19
CA CYS A 8 4.94 -1.85 -5.28
C CYS A 8 5.17 -2.58 -3.96
N GLN A 9 4.17 -3.31 -3.49
CA GLN A 9 4.25 -4.06 -2.23
C GLN A 9 4.28 -5.57 -2.47
N SER A 10 3.90 -5.99 -3.67
CA SER A 10 3.92 -7.38 -4.08
C SER A 10 4.64 -7.58 -5.42
N PRO A 11 5.07 -8.82 -5.66
CA PRO A 11 5.44 -9.31 -6.98
C PRO A 11 4.42 -8.91 -8.09
N GLU A 12 3.13 -9.12 -7.85
CA GLU A 12 2.06 -8.83 -8.83
C GLU A 12 1.97 -7.33 -9.13
N ASP A 13 2.12 -6.47 -8.13
CA ASP A 13 2.11 -5.02 -8.27
C ASP A 13 3.23 -4.55 -9.19
N PHE A 14 4.43 -5.09 -8.96
CA PHE A 14 5.62 -4.75 -9.73
C PHE A 14 5.45 -5.16 -11.19
N LYS A 15 4.86 -6.33 -11.45
CA LYS A 15 4.58 -6.81 -12.81
C LYS A 15 3.52 -5.94 -13.51
N ALA A 16 2.43 -5.61 -12.84
CA ALA A 16 1.39 -4.73 -13.39
C ALA A 16 1.92 -3.34 -13.72
N TRP A 17 2.76 -2.78 -12.83
CA TRP A 17 3.42 -1.50 -13.01
C TRP A 17 4.41 -1.52 -14.19
N SER A 18 5.25 -2.56 -14.30
CA SER A 18 6.21 -2.67 -15.40
C SER A 18 5.51 -2.84 -16.75
N GLN A 19 4.44 -3.64 -16.82
CA GLN A 19 3.63 -3.80 -18.02
C GLN A 19 2.93 -2.50 -18.44
N ASN A 20 2.48 -1.68 -17.48
CA ASN A 20 1.84 -0.38 -17.77
C ASN A 20 2.84 0.62 -18.40
N LEU A 21 4.14 0.44 -18.16
CA LEU A 21 5.21 1.25 -18.75
C LEU A 21 5.74 0.71 -20.09
N GLY A 22 5.14 -0.36 -20.62
CA GLY A 22 5.64 -1.04 -21.82
C GLY A 22 6.91 -1.86 -21.60
N HIS A 23 7.37 -2.00 -20.35
CA HIS A 23 8.49 -2.86 -19.98
C HIS A 23 7.97 -4.28 -19.69
N GLU A 24 7.82 -5.09 -20.74
CA GLU A 24 7.48 -6.52 -20.62
C GLU A 24 8.65 -7.37 -20.06
N GLY A 25 9.88 -6.86 -20.17
CA GLY A 25 11.13 -7.56 -19.83
C GLY A 25 11.68 -7.25 -18.44
N VAL A 26 10.86 -7.28 -17.38
CA VAL A 26 11.41 -7.26 -16.00
C VAL A 26 11.38 -8.67 -15.40
N LEU A 27 12.60 -9.19 -15.24
CA LEU A 27 13.01 -10.33 -14.41
C LEU A 27 12.40 -11.69 -14.78
N THR A 28 13.26 -12.58 -15.27
CA THR A 28 12.97 -13.96 -15.68
C THR A 28 12.43 -14.86 -14.56
N THR A 29 12.44 -14.43 -13.30
CA THR A 29 11.79 -15.14 -12.18
C THR A 29 10.29 -14.86 -12.06
N PHE A 30 9.81 -13.75 -12.63
CA PHE A 30 8.39 -13.36 -12.60
C PHE A 30 7.52 -14.04 -13.66
N TYR A 31 8.14 -14.68 -14.65
CA TYR A 31 7.43 -15.40 -15.71
C TYR A 31 6.56 -16.54 -15.18
N SER A 32 6.86 -17.06 -13.99
CA SER A 32 6.04 -18.07 -13.31
C SER A 32 4.61 -17.59 -12.98
N TYR A 33 4.35 -16.27 -13.00
CA TYR A 33 3.03 -15.69 -12.73
C TYR A 33 2.19 -15.36 -13.98
N GLY A 34 2.73 -15.58 -15.18
CA GLY A 34 2.06 -15.19 -16.43
C GLY A 34 1.91 -13.68 -16.58
N THR A 35 1.04 -13.26 -17.49
CA THR A 35 0.69 -11.84 -17.71
C THR A 35 -0.44 -11.42 -16.76
N VAL A 36 -0.31 -10.24 -16.15
CA VAL A 36 -1.43 -9.65 -15.41
C VAL A 36 -2.50 -9.24 -16.43
N SER A 37 -3.72 -9.75 -16.29
CA SER A 37 -4.82 -9.36 -17.18
C SER A 37 -5.07 -7.86 -17.12
N GLY A 38 -5.47 -7.23 -18.24
CA GLY A 38 -5.67 -5.77 -18.30
C GLY A 38 -6.65 -5.22 -17.26
N ARG A 39 -7.69 -6.01 -16.91
CA ARG A 39 -8.62 -5.64 -15.83
C ARG A 39 -7.92 -5.59 -14.47
N ARG A 40 -7.17 -6.64 -14.12
CA ARG A 40 -6.44 -6.75 -12.86
C ARG A 40 -5.33 -5.70 -12.77
N GLN A 41 -4.63 -5.47 -13.87
CA GLN A 41 -3.64 -4.41 -13.99
C GLN A 41 -4.26 -3.05 -13.66
N GLY A 42 -5.43 -2.74 -14.23
CA GLY A 42 -6.16 -1.51 -13.92
C GLY A 42 -6.56 -1.37 -12.44
N GLU A 43 -6.97 -2.46 -11.79
CA GLU A 43 -7.28 -2.47 -10.34
C GLU A 43 -6.04 -2.19 -9.48
N ILE A 44 -4.91 -2.80 -9.84
CA ILE A 44 -3.62 -2.61 -9.17
C ILE A 44 -3.14 -1.17 -9.34
N ILE A 45 -3.10 -0.65 -10.57
CA ILE A 45 -2.65 0.73 -10.83
C ILE A 45 -3.52 1.75 -10.10
N LYS A 46 -4.85 1.55 -10.07
CA LYS A 46 -5.76 2.40 -9.28
C LYS A 46 -5.46 2.34 -7.79
N THR A 47 -5.05 1.19 -7.28
CA THR A 47 -4.68 1.03 -5.87
C THR A 47 -3.34 1.69 -5.56
N LEU A 48 -2.33 1.53 -6.43
CA LEU A 48 -1.02 2.18 -6.32
C LEU A 48 -1.11 3.72 -6.40
N ALA A 49 -2.07 4.25 -7.16
CA ALA A 49 -2.31 5.69 -7.29
C ALA A 49 -3.02 6.32 -6.08
N LYS A 50 -3.61 5.53 -5.17
CA LYS A 50 -4.22 6.08 -3.96
C LYS A 50 -3.12 6.61 -3.05
N PRO A 51 -3.30 7.80 -2.45
CA PRO A 51 -2.42 8.26 -1.38
C PRO A 51 -2.34 7.15 -0.34
N LYS A 52 -1.13 6.66 -0.03
CA LYS A 52 -0.94 5.80 1.12
C LYS A 52 -1.45 6.64 2.29
N VAL A 53 -2.55 6.21 2.92
CA VAL A 53 -3.00 6.80 4.18
C VAL A 53 -1.88 6.47 5.16
N SER A 54 -0.90 7.37 5.24
CA SER A 54 0.02 7.44 6.36
C SER A 54 -0.89 7.43 7.57
N LYS A 55 -0.83 6.34 8.35
CA LYS A 55 -1.60 6.23 9.58
C LYS A 55 -1.43 7.56 10.33
N PRO A 56 -2.52 8.31 10.57
CA PRO A 56 -2.40 9.58 11.28
C PRO A 56 -1.92 9.25 12.69
N GLY A 57 -0.71 9.69 13.03
CA GLY A 57 -0.05 9.39 14.31
C GLY A 57 0.34 7.92 14.47
N SER A 58 1.32 7.65 15.32
CA SER A 58 1.50 6.28 15.80
C SER A 58 0.21 5.83 16.49
N THR A 59 -0.10 4.54 16.44
CA THR A 59 -1.20 3.95 17.21
C THR A 59 -1.14 4.34 18.68
N GLU A 60 0.08 4.49 19.20
CA GLU A 60 0.41 5.00 20.52
C GLU A 60 -0.01 6.45 20.72
N GLU A 61 0.24 7.35 19.77
CA GLU A 61 -0.15 8.76 19.86
C GLU A 61 -1.67 8.92 19.86
N LEU A 62 -2.37 8.10 19.04
CA LEU A 62 -3.83 8.04 19.04
C LEU A 62 -4.38 7.46 20.35
N ALA A 63 -3.76 6.40 20.88
CA ALA A 63 -4.14 5.79 22.15
C ALA A 63 -3.93 6.76 23.32
N GLU A 64 -2.82 7.49 23.33
CA GLU A 64 -2.52 8.48 24.35
C GLU A 64 -3.49 9.66 24.30
N ALA A 65 -3.80 10.17 23.10
CA ALA A 65 -4.79 11.22 22.92
C ALA A 65 -6.18 10.79 23.43
N LEU A 66 -6.58 9.54 23.16
CA LEU A 66 -7.84 8.98 23.65
C LEU A 66 -7.88 8.89 25.18
N VAL A 67 -6.83 8.36 25.81
CA VAL A 67 -6.73 8.27 27.28
C VAL A 67 -6.77 9.66 27.93
N ARG A 68 -6.08 10.65 27.35
CA ARG A 68 -6.12 12.05 27.82
C ARG A 68 -7.53 12.63 27.74
N ALA A 69 -8.24 12.38 26.65
CA ALA A 69 -9.62 12.83 26.48
C ALA A 69 -10.57 12.18 27.51
N MET A 70 -10.48 10.87 27.72
CA MET A 70 -11.32 10.17 28.69
C MET A 70 -11.12 10.67 30.12
N ARG A 71 -9.86 10.97 30.52
CA ARG A 71 -9.56 11.57 31.83
C ARG A 71 -10.16 12.97 31.99
N ARG A 72 -10.19 13.77 30.92
CA ARG A 72 -10.78 15.12 30.94
C ARG A 72 -12.29 15.08 31.19
N GLU A 73 -12.98 14.11 30.59
CA GLU A 73 -14.43 13.93 30.72
C GLU A 73 -14.83 13.10 31.97
N GLY A 74 -13.87 12.73 32.83
CA GLY A 74 -14.15 12.00 34.08
C GLY A 74 -14.57 10.54 33.88
N VAL A 75 -14.28 9.94 32.72
CA VAL A 75 -14.60 8.54 32.43
C VAL A 75 -13.53 7.63 33.06
N SER A 76 -13.91 6.86 34.07
CA SER A 76 -13.03 5.84 34.67
C SER A 76 -13.00 4.60 33.79
N LEU A 77 -11.81 4.22 33.33
CA LEU A 77 -11.55 2.88 32.80
C LEU A 77 -11.38 1.95 34.01
N GLY A 78 -12.44 1.24 34.36
CA GLY A 78 -12.43 0.18 35.37
C GLY A 78 -11.88 -1.13 34.82
#